data_AF-A0A522V9Q8-F1
#
_entry.id   AF-A0A522V9Q8-F1
#
_cell.length_a   1.000
_cell.length_b   1.000
_cell.length_c   1.000
_cell.angle_alpha   90.00
_cell.angle_beta   90.00
_cell.angle_gamma   90.00
#
_symmetry.space_group_name_H-M   'P 1'
#
loop_
_entity.id
_entity.type
_entity.pdbx_description
1 polymer ?
#
loop_
_entity_poly.entity_id
_entity_poly.type
_entity_poly.pdbx_seq_one_letter_code
_entity_poly.pdbx_strand_id
1 'polypeptide(L)' 'MDAREATKVVRDYFDSIKKIKFIFDVRDAKFDEEDDMWIITCDVQNVFEEEPISYEVGVDDETGDIEYVEEIE' A
#
# COMPACT_ATOMS: atom_id res chain seq x y z
N MET A 1 3.69 -14.70 2.36
CA MET A 1 2.59 -14.33 1.44
C MET A 1 3.12 -14.08 0.02
N ASP A 2 2.24 -13.84 -0.96
CA ASP A 2 2.66 -13.38 -2.30
C ASP A 2 2.40 -11.87 -2.50
N ALA A 3 3.08 -11.24 -3.47
CA ALA A 3 2.93 -9.81 -3.81
C ALA A 3 1.46 -9.34 -3.98
N ARG A 4 0.60 -10.23 -4.51
CA ARG A 4 -0.83 -9.95 -4.69
C ARG A 4 -1.59 -9.86 -3.36
N GLU A 5 -1.21 -10.68 -2.39
CA GLU A 5 -1.82 -10.67 -1.06
C GLU A 5 -1.38 -9.42 -0.30
N ALA A 6 -0.09 -9.09 -0.31
CA ALA A 6 0.43 -7.86 0.29
C ALA A 6 -0.24 -6.62 -0.32
N THR A 7 -0.34 -6.54 -1.65
CA THR A 7 -1.05 -5.46 -2.33
C THR A 7 -2.51 -5.34 -1.88
N LYS A 8 -3.18 -6.48 -1.67
CA LYS A 8 -4.57 -6.50 -1.22
C LYS A 8 -4.69 -5.96 0.21
N VAL A 9 -3.78 -6.35 1.10
CA VAL A 9 -3.70 -5.83 2.48
C VAL A 9 -3.57 -4.30 2.46
N VAL A 10 -2.67 -3.76 1.66
CA VAL A 10 -2.49 -2.29 1.52
C VAL A 10 -3.76 -1.62 1.01
N ARG A 11 -4.43 -2.20 0.01
CA ARG A 11 -5.70 -1.67 -0.48
C ARG A 11 -6.79 -1.69 0.58
N ASP A 12 -6.94 -2.81 1.31
CA ASP A 12 -7.92 -2.95 2.40
C ASP A 12 -7.64 -1.96 3.54
N TYR A 13 -6.36 -1.68 3.83
CA TYR A 13 -5.95 -0.62 4.76
C TYR A 13 -6.45 0.76 4.31
N PHE A 14 -6.21 1.13 3.05
CA PHE A 14 -6.69 2.40 2.51
C PHE A 14 -8.22 2.47 2.45
N ASP A 15 -8.92 1.37 2.15
CA ASP A 15 -10.39 1.31 2.17
C ASP A 15 -10.97 1.52 3.57
N SER A 16 -10.31 0.99 4.60
CA SER A 16 -10.70 1.16 6.00
C SER A 16 -10.58 2.62 6.48
N ILE A 17 -9.53 3.33 6.05
CA ILE A 17 -9.29 4.73 6.46
C ILE A 17 -9.98 5.76 5.55
N LYS A 18 -10.06 5.50 4.24
CA LYS A 18 -10.70 6.39 3.27
C LYS A 18 -12.19 6.06 3.17
N LYS A 19 -13.03 6.87 3.83
CA LYS A 19 -14.50 6.75 3.76
C LYS A 19 -15.12 7.13 2.40
N ILE A 20 -14.29 7.38 1.39
CA ILE A 20 -14.66 7.95 0.10
C ILE A 20 -14.02 7.09 -0.99
N LYS A 21 -14.68 6.97 -2.16
CA LYS A 21 -14.11 6.27 -3.30
C LYS A 21 -12.73 6.86 -3.67
N PHE A 22 -11.76 5.98 -3.83
CA PHE A 22 -10.41 6.30 -4.27
C PHE A 22 -10.01 5.39 -5.43
N ILE A 23 -9.07 5.87 -6.23
CA ILE A 23 -8.31 5.09 -7.18
C ILE A 23 -7.05 4.64 -6.46
N PHE A 24 -6.74 3.35 -6.59
CA PHE A 24 -5.56 2.71 -6.02
C PHE A 24 -4.78 2.09 -7.16
N ASP A 25 -3.61 2.65 -7.45
CA ASP A 25 -2.72 2.16 -8.49
C ASP A 25 -1.41 1.70 -7.86
N VAL A 26 -0.92 0.52 -8.25
CA VAL A 26 0.30 -0.07 -7.67
C VAL A 26 1.42 0.15 -8.66
N ARG A 27 2.42 0.93 -8.25
CA ARG A 27 3.61 1.21 -9.06
C ARG A 27 4.60 0.06 -8.98
N ASP A 28 4.87 -0.40 -7.77
CA ASP A 28 5.87 -1.43 -7.51
C ASP A 28 5.48 -2.27 -6.29
N ALA A 29 5.93 -3.52 -6.29
CA ALA A 29 5.77 -4.44 -5.17
C ALA A 29 7.05 -5.27 -5.08
N LYS A 30 7.86 -4.99 -4.07
CA LYS A 30 9.15 -5.62 -3.85
C LYS A 30 9.13 -6.40 -2.54
N PHE A 31 9.72 -7.59 -2.56
CA PHE A 31 10.00 -8.33 -1.34
C PHE A 31 11.39 -7.94 -0.83
N ASP A 32 11.45 -7.56 0.44
CA ASP A 32 12.69 -7.31 1.16
C ASP A 32 13.04 -8.55 1.99
N GLU A 33 14.08 -9.27 1.56
CA GLU A 33 14.53 -10.51 2.20
C GLU A 33 15.32 -10.25 3.50
N GLU A 34 15.74 -9.01 3.77
CA GLU A 34 16.49 -8.69 4.99
C GLU A 34 15.55 -8.46 6.18
N ASP A 35 14.40 -7.84 5.93
CA ASP A 35 13.36 -7.53 6.93
C ASP A 35 12.11 -8.43 6.79
N ASP A 36 12.14 -9.46 5.96
CA ASP A 36 11.03 -10.42 5.70
C ASP A 36 9.68 -9.71 5.43
N MET A 37 9.71 -8.65 4.63
CA MET A 37 8.54 -7.82 4.37
C MET A 37 8.33 -7.44 2.91
N TRP A 38 7.08 -7.14 2.57
CA TRP A 38 6.70 -6.58 1.29
C TRP A 38 6.64 -5.07 1.35
N ILE A 39 7.41 -4.43 0.47
CA ILE A 39 7.37 -2.99 0.25
C ILE A 39 6.49 -2.73 -0.99
N ILE A 40 5.34 -2.10 -0.76
CA ILE A 40 4.37 -1.76 -1.80
C ILE A 40 4.40 -0.26 -2.04
N THR A 41 4.73 0.13 -3.27
CA THR A 41 4.65 1.53 -3.71
C THR A 41 3.36 1.73 -4.49
N CYS A 42 2.49 2.63 -4.05
CA CYS A 42 1.18 2.85 -4.65
C CYS A 42 0.76 4.32 -4.70
N ASP A 43 -0.04 4.67 -5.69
CA ASP A 43 -0.76 5.94 -5.78
C ASP A 43 -2.17 5.79 -5.25
N VAL A 44 -2.54 6.69 -4.35
CA VAL A 44 -3.90 6.81 -3.83
C VAL A 44 -4.47 8.15 -4.24
N GLN A 45 -5.47 8.13 -5.11
CA GLN A 45 -6.18 9.34 -5.53
C GLN A 45 -7.62 9.31 -5.06
N ASN A 46 -8.01 10.26 -4.21
CA ASN A 46 -9.42 10.44 -3.90
C ASN A 46 -10.14 11.00 -5.14
N VAL A 47 -11.33 10.50 -5.47
CA VAL A 47 -12.07 10.94 -6.69
C VAL A 47 -12.47 12.44 -6.69
N PHE A 48 -12.28 13.13 -5.57
CA PHE A 48 -12.53 14.56 -5.41
C PHE A 48 -11.25 15.40 -5.31
N GLU A 49 -10.08 14.76 -5.23
CA GLU A 49 -8.79 15.44 -5.15
C GLU A 49 -8.13 15.47 -6.54
N GLU A 50 -7.51 16.60 -6.87
CA GLU A 50 -6.94 16.84 -8.20
C GLU A 50 -5.64 16.05 -8.43
N GLU A 51 -4.88 15.75 -7.37
CA GLU A 51 -3.58 15.08 -7.47
C GLU A 51 -3.55 13.74 -6.70
N PRO A 52 -2.95 12.68 -7.26
CA PRO A 52 -2.69 11.44 -6.55
C PRO A 52 -1.60 11.65 -5.50
N ILE A 53 -1.73 10.97 -4.36
CA ILE A 53 -0.71 10.95 -3.33
C ILE A 53 0.00 9.60 -3.40
N SER A 54 1.33 9.61 -3.50
CA SER A 54 2.11 8.37 -3.55
C SER A 54 2.46 7.93 -2.13
N TYR A 55 2.37 6.62 -1.89
CA TYR A 55 2.70 6.00 -0.61
C TYR A 55 3.64 4.82 -0.82
N GLU A 56 4.55 4.64 0.13
CA GLU A 56 5.28 3.40 0.35
C GLU A 56 4.74 2.73 1.62
N VAL A 57 4.43 1.45 1.52
CA VAL A 57 3.80 0.69 2.59
C VAL A 57 4.54 -0.62 2.82
N GLY A 58 5.04 -0.81 4.05
CA GLY A 58 5.66 -2.05 4.48
C GLY A 58 4.64 -3.01 5.09
N VAL A 59 4.61 -4.25 4.60
CA VAL A 59 3.70 -5.31 5.05
C VAL A 59 4.52 -6.54 5.44
N ASP A 60 4.37 -7.00 6.68
CA ASP A 60 5.03 -8.22 7.18
C ASP A 60 4.60 -9.46 6.36
N ASP A 61 5.54 -10.30 5.91
CA ASP A 61 5.23 -11.46 5.04
C ASP A 61 4.49 -12.62 5.75
N GLU A 62 4.69 -12.75 7.06
CA GLU A 62 4.14 -13.84 7.86
C GLU A 62 2.74 -13.49 8.38
N THR A 63 2.54 -12.28 8.90
CA THR A 63 1.30 -11.87 9.56
C THR A 63 0.37 -11.06 8.65
N GLY A 64 0.92 -10.32 7.69
CA GLY A 64 0.15 -9.37 6.87
C GLY A 64 -0.26 -8.12 7.64
N ASP A 65 0.44 -7.81 8.72
CA ASP A 65 0.31 -6.52 9.40
C ASP A 65 1.04 -5.43 8.61
N ILE A 66 0.49 -4.22 8.67
CA ILE A 66 1.13 -3.03 8.10
C ILE A 66 2.12 -2.51 9.15
N GLU A 67 3.41 -2.62 8.85
CA GLU A 67 4.49 -2.17 9.72
C GLU A 67 4.67 -0.65 9.64
N TYR A 68 4.60 -0.10 8.43
CA TYR A 68 4.71 1.35 8.20
C TYR A 68 3.96 1.81 6.95
N VAL A 69 3.62 3.10 6.94
CA VAL A 69 3.03 3.81 5.79
C VAL A 69 3.71 5.17 5.71
N GLU A 70 4.44 5.42 4.64
CA GLU A 70 5.12 6.67 4.38
C GLU A 70 4.63 7.31 3.08
N GLU A 71 4.43 8.62 3.11
CA GLU A 71 4.02 9.40 1.95
C GLU A 71 5.28 9.84 1.19
N ILE A 72 5.32 9.59 -0.12
CA ILE A 72 6.50 9.84 -0.97
C ILE A 72 6.15 10.82 -2.10
N GLU A 73 7.14 11.59 -2.56
CA GLU A 73 7.02 12.57 -3.67
C GLU A 73 7.42 11.96 -5.03
#